data_AF-A0A9E2ED74-F1
#
_entry.id   AF-A0A9E2ED74-F1
#
_cell.length_a   1.000
_cell.length_b   1.000
_cell.length_c   1.000
_cell.angle_alpha   90.00
_cell.angle_beta   90.00
_cell.angle_gamma   90.00
#
_symmetry.space_group_name_H-M   'P 1'
#
loop_
_entity.id
_entity.type
_entity.pdbx_description
1 polymer ?
#
loop_
_entity_poly.entity_id
_entity_poly.type
_entity_poly.pdbx_seq_one_letter_code
_entity_poly.pdbx_strand_id
1 'polypeptide(L)'
;FMRGRSLAHEVLHNWWGNGVAIDYNGGNWAEGLTTFMADYALAEDRGKDAARQMRLGWLRDFAALPQERDIRVSKFYGKRHDASQVVGYGKVAAIFHMLRDQVGTNIFDQAFRLFWMRHKFRAARWSDIQAAFEKSAGRDLTWFFDQWLQRPGAPKLALGESHLAKKNGQHQLTFKVSQEQPVYRLTIPVVIETGNGRVTNRLKFNGETKEVILTFNEKPTRLSIDPNFDIFRRLLPSESPPILRDVTLAADAVTLIAAEDEAMQLAAVELSKRLLDVRGRRTVRDAGQIGAHPTLIIGSERKIAEILARMKWADQNSRPPTAGSAWAWTRRQAGGHPVLIVAAKDAASLKALLRPLPHYRSRSFVVFKGRRAIERGIWPNSQSPLTRSLSN
;
A
#
# COMPACT_ATOMS: atom_id res chain seq x y z
N PHE A 1 12.56 -2.82 21.69
CA PHE A 1 11.59 -2.23 20.74
C PHE A 1 11.57 -3.01 19.43
N MET A 2 10.39 -3.48 19.01
CA MET A 2 10.23 -4.12 17.70
C MET A 2 10.53 -3.09 16.61
N ARG A 3 11.59 -3.31 15.81
CA ARG A 3 11.92 -2.47 14.65
C ARG A 3 10.80 -2.62 13.61
N GLY A 4 9.76 -1.79 13.70
CA GLY A 4 8.60 -1.82 12.80
C GLY A 4 7.27 -1.38 13.40
N ARG A 5 7.16 -1.20 14.73
CA ARG A 5 5.96 -0.67 15.40
C ARG A 5 6.34 0.51 16.28
N SER A 6 5.50 1.55 16.32
CA SER A 6 5.78 2.73 17.16
C SER A 6 5.51 2.41 18.63
N LEU A 7 6.18 3.11 19.54
CA LEU A 7 5.84 3.03 20.97
C LEU A 7 4.37 3.42 21.22
N ALA A 8 3.86 4.41 20.50
CA ALA A 8 2.47 4.84 20.61
C ALA A 8 1.48 3.73 20.26
N HIS A 9 1.78 2.91 19.23
CA HIS A 9 0.98 1.74 18.86
C HIS A 9 0.87 0.75 20.02
N GLU A 10 2.00 0.39 20.63
CA GLU A 10 2.05 -0.56 21.74
C GLU A 10 1.39 0.02 23.01
N VAL A 11 1.54 1.32 23.27
CA VAL A 11 0.84 1.99 24.39
C VAL A 11 -0.66 2.00 24.16
N LEU A 12 -1.13 2.25 22.94
CA LEU A 12 -2.55 2.31 22.64
C LEU A 12 -3.24 0.94 22.79
N HIS A 13 -2.50 -0.17 22.68
CA HIS A 13 -3.03 -1.50 22.98
C HIS A 13 -3.56 -1.66 24.41
N ASN A 14 -3.16 -0.81 25.37
CA ASN A 14 -3.78 -0.78 26.70
C ASN A 14 -5.30 -0.56 26.64
N TRP A 15 -5.80 0.19 25.65
CA TRP A 15 -7.24 0.35 25.41
C TRP A 15 -7.78 -0.71 24.45
N TRP A 16 -7.11 -0.93 23.33
CA TRP A 16 -7.61 -1.77 22.23
C TRP A 16 -6.80 -3.06 22.09
N GLY A 17 -7.42 -4.21 22.36
CA GLY A 17 -6.75 -5.51 22.38
C GLY A 17 -6.48 -6.03 23.79
N ASN A 18 -6.14 -5.14 24.74
CA ASN A 18 -6.00 -5.50 26.16
C ASN A 18 -7.20 -5.01 26.98
N GLY A 19 -7.48 -3.70 26.97
CA GLY A 19 -8.57 -3.10 27.75
C GLY A 19 -9.95 -3.57 27.28
N VAL A 20 -10.19 -3.49 25.97
CA VAL A 20 -11.27 -4.23 25.29
C VAL A 20 -10.61 -5.38 24.55
N ALA A 21 -10.85 -6.60 25.00
CA ALA A 21 -10.28 -7.80 24.40
C ALA A 21 -10.95 -8.08 23.05
N ILE A 22 -10.25 -8.83 22.20
CA ILE A 22 -10.77 -9.22 20.89
C ILE A 22 -11.59 -10.49 21.03
N ASP A 23 -12.86 -10.45 20.62
CA ASP A 23 -13.55 -11.67 20.22
C ASP A 23 -13.13 -11.99 18.79
N TYR A 24 -12.37 -13.08 18.63
CA TYR A 24 -11.84 -13.50 17.35
C TYR A 24 -12.90 -14.06 16.40
N ASN A 25 -14.13 -14.31 16.88
CA ASN A 25 -15.26 -14.67 16.04
C ASN A 25 -15.70 -13.44 15.20
N GLY A 26 -15.14 -13.35 13.99
CA GLY A 26 -15.34 -12.21 13.09
C GLY A 26 -14.08 -11.39 12.83
N GLY A 27 -12.92 -11.79 13.36
CA GLY A 27 -11.61 -11.23 13.04
C GLY A 27 -11.13 -10.13 13.99
N ASN A 28 -9.81 -9.88 13.95
CA ASN A 28 -9.10 -8.94 14.79
C ASN A 28 -9.22 -7.52 14.22
N TRP A 29 -9.93 -6.66 14.97
CA TRP A 29 -10.10 -5.24 14.66
C TRP A 29 -9.02 -4.35 15.28
N ALA A 30 -8.37 -4.82 16.35
CA ALA A 30 -7.53 -3.99 17.22
C ALA A 30 -6.24 -3.53 16.52
N GLU A 31 -5.56 -4.41 15.79
CA GLU A 31 -4.26 -4.10 15.16
C GLU A 31 -4.34 -2.95 14.14
N GLY A 32 -5.38 -2.96 13.29
CA GLY A 32 -5.60 -1.87 12.35
C GLY A 32 -6.18 -0.62 13.00
N LEU A 33 -6.99 -0.78 14.06
CA LEU A 33 -7.45 0.36 14.86
C LEU A 33 -6.28 1.07 15.53
N THR A 34 -5.33 0.33 16.12
CA THR A 34 -4.14 0.93 16.74
C THR A 34 -3.20 1.54 15.72
N THR A 35 -3.04 0.93 14.53
CA THR A 35 -2.34 1.59 13.41
C THR A 35 -3.01 2.92 13.03
N PHE A 36 -4.34 2.99 13.00
CA PHE A 36 -5.06 4.23 12.67
C PHE A 36 -4.96 5.29 13.78
N MET A 37 -5.30 4.92 15.02
CA MET A 37 -5.41 5.86 16.13
C MET A 37 -4.07 6.24 16.77
N ALA A 38 -2.98 5.50 16.52
CA ALA A 38 -1.64 5.85 16.99
C ALA A 38 -0.71 6.23 15.84
N ASP A 39 -0.36 5.29 14.96
CA ASP A 39 0.69 5.52 13.95
C ASP A 39 0.25 6.59 12.93
N TYR A 40 -1.00 6.51 12.48
CA TYR A 40 -1.55 7.46 11.52
C TYR A 40 -1.90 8.81 12.16
N ALA A 41 -2.44 8.83 13.39
CA ALA A 41 -2.60 10.07 14.15
C ALA A 41 -1.27 10.84 14.29
N LEU A 42 -0.16 10.16 14.63
CA LEU A 42 1.17 10.77 14.67
C LEU A 42 1.65 11.26 13.29
N ALA A 43 1.23 10.61 12.21
CA ALA A 43 1.50 11.09 10.86
C ALA A 43 0.67 12.34 10.51
N GLU A 44 -0.57 12.44 10.98
CA GLU A 44 -1.41 13.65 10.88
C GLU A 44 -0.78 14.82 11.63
N ASP A 45 -0.29 14.59 12.86
CA ASP A 45 0.39 15.61 13.67
C ASP A 45 1.66 16.15 13.01
N ARG A 46 2.37 15.32 12.24
CA ARG A 46 3.55 15.73 11.47
C ARG A 46 3.19 16.50 10.19
N GLY A 47 1.92 16.54 9.81
CA GLY A 47 1.41 17.31 8.68
C GLY A 47 0.79 16.46 7.57
N LYS A 48 0.09 17.15 6.66
CA LYS A 48 -0.73 16.55 5.60
C LYS A 48 0.05 15.60 4.69
N ASP A 49 1.30 15.92 4.38
CA ASP A 49 2.14 15.08 3.53
C ASP A 49 2.53 13.77 4.20
N ALA A 50 2.86 13.78 5.50
CA ALA A 50 3.18 12.57 6.25
C ALA A 50 1.96 11.64 6.32
N ALA A 51 0.77 12.18 6.61
CA ALA A 51 -0.48 11.43 6.58
C ALA A 51 -0.78 10.85 5.19
N ARG A 52 -0.64 11.67 4.13
CA ARG A 52 -0.82 11.23 2.73
C ARG A 52 0.13 10.12 2.34
N GLN A 53 1.41 10.22 2.72
CA GLN A 53 2.41 9.19 2.45
C GLN A 53 2.13 7.88 3.18
N MET A 54 1.57 7.95 4.39
CA MET A 54 1.16 6.75 5.13
C MET A 54 -0.01 6.04 4.45
N ARG A 55 -1.04 6.77 4.02
CA ARG A 55 -2.15 6.20 3.24
C ARG A 55 -1.67 5.59 1.93
N LEU A 56 -0.81 6.31 1.19
CA LEU A 56 -0.17 5.77 -0.01
C LEU A 56 0.62 4.48 0.28
N GLY A 57 1.31 4.42 1.43
CA GLY A 57 2.01 3.22 1.90
C GLY A 57 1.09 2.02 2.08
N TRP A 58 -0.10 2.22 2.67
CA TRP A 58 -1.10 1.16 2.80
C TRP A 58 -1.59 0.66 1.44
N LEU A 59 -1.91 1.57 0.52
CA LEU A 59 -2.40 1.18 -0.81
C LEU A 59 -1.31 0.47 -1.63
N ARG A 60 -0.05 0.90 -1.50
CA ARG A 60 1.10 0.26 -2.14
C ARG A 60 1.33 -1.15 -1.62
N ASP A 61 1.32 -1.32 -0.30
CA ASP A 61 1.50 -2.63 0.31
C ASP A 61 0.35 -3.58 -0.09
N PHE A 62 -0.86 -3.05 -0.29
CA PHE A 62 -2.00 -3.79 -0.82
C PHE A 62 -1.91 -4.10 -2.32
N ALA A 63 -1.41 -3.18 -3.14
CA ALA A 63 -1.20 -3.43 -4.56
C ALA A 63 -0.21 -4.59 -4.80
N ALA A 64 0.79 -4.73 -3.93
CA ALA A 64 1.75 -5.84 -3.92
C ALA A 64 1.18 -7.18 -3.43
N LEU A 65 -0.05 -7.21 -2.90
CA LEU A 65 -0.71 -8.42 -2.41
C LEU A 65 -1.35 -9.19 -3.58
N PRO A 66 -0.96 -10.45 -3.82
CA PRO A 66 -1.62 -11.31 -4.81
C PRO A 66 -3.08 -11.56 -4.44
N GLN A 67 -3.95 -11.67 -5.46
CA GLN A 67 -5.39 -11.77 -5.27
C GLN A 67 -5.79 -13.01 -4.46
N GLU A 68 -5.12 -14.14 -4.68
CA GLU A 68 -5.33 -15.40 -3.97
C GLU A 68 -4.89 -15.36 -2.49
N ARG A 69 -4.15 -14.32 -2.10
CA ARG A 69 -3.69 -14.08 -0.73
C ARG A 69 -4.43 -12.93 -0.04
N ASP A 70 -5.31 -12.25 -0.75
CA ASP A 70 -6.18 -11.20 -0.23
C ASP A 70 -7.37 -11.82 0.50
N ILE A 71 -7.26 -11.89 1.83
CA ILE A 71 -8.32 -12.38 2.69
C ILE A 71 -9.30 -11.25 3.05
N ARG A 72 -10.56 -11.60 3.26
CA ARG A 72 -11.52 -10.69 3.90
C ARG A 72 -11.04 -10.32 5.31
N VAL A 73 -11.31 -9.09 5.75
CA VAL A 73 -10.90 -8.59 7.08
C VAL A 73 -11.48 -9.46 8.19
N SER A 74 -12.70 -9.96 8.04
CA SER A 74 -13.33 -10.82 9.05
C SER A 74 -12.68 -12.20 9.22
N LYS A 75 -11.70 -12.56 8.38
CA LYS A 75 -10.88 -13.77 8.51
C LYS A 75 -9.46 -13.48 9.03
N PHE A 76 -9.13 -12.21 9.30
CA PHE A 76 -7.84 -11.87 9.89
C PHE A 76 -7.88 -12.16 11.39
N TYR A 77 -7.01 -13.05 11.89
CA TYR A 77 -6.90 -13.37 13.32
C TYR A 77 -5.66 -12.72 13.96
N GLY A 78 -4.56 -12.62 13.21
CA GLY A 78 -3.29 -12.10 13.70
C GLY A 78 -2.21 -12.31 12.66
N LYS A 79 -1.01 -11.79 12.94
CA LYS A 79 0.14 -11.89 12.03
C LYS A 79 0.61 -13.34 11.92
N ARG A 80 0.14 -14.06 10.89
CA ARG A 80 0.65 -15.40 10.53
C ARG A 80 1.73 -15.30 9.46
N HIS A 81 1.49 -14.49 8.42
CA HIS A 81 2.44 -14.21 7.33
C HIS A 81 2.27 -12.76 6.84
N ASP A 82 3.24 -12.24 6.09
CA ASP A 82 3.26 -10.81 5.68
C ASP A 82 2.01 -10.38 4.89
N ALA A 83 1.41 -11.28 4.09
CA ALA A 83 0.14 -11.02 3.40
C ALA A 83 -1.01 -10.68 4.36
N SER A 84 -1.15 -11.42 5.46
CA SER A 84 -2.19 -11.17 6.47
C SER A 84 -1.99 -9.82 7.19
N GLN A 85 -0.74 -9.35 7.28
CA GLN A 85 -0.43 -8.06 7.88
C GLN A 85 -0.93 -6.89 7.02
N VAL A 86 -0.83 -7.01 5.69
CA VAL A 86 -1.32 -5.97 4.77
C VAL A 86 -2.83 -5.73 4.98
N VAL A 87 -3.59 -6.82 5.13
CA VAL A 87 -5.04 -6.74 5.41
C VAL A 87 -5.31 -6.25 6.83
N GLY A 88 -4.77 -6.93 7.85
CA GLY A 88 -5.11 -6.68 9.24
C GLY A 88 -4.68 -5.32 9.79
N TYR A 89 -3.70 -4.68 9.16
CA TYR A 89 -3.18 -3.39 9.59
C TYR A 89 -3.53 -2.30 8.57
N GLY A 90 -2.98 -2.37 7.35
CA GLY A 90 -3.10 -1.31 6.36
C GLY A 90 -4.53 -1.14 5.84
N LYS A 91 -5.19 -2.23 5.40
CA LYS A 91 -6.58 -2.18 4.94
C LYS A 91 -7.52 -1.76 6.08
N VAL A 92 -7.39 -2.34 7.27
CA VAL A 92 -8.22 -1.97 8.42
C VAL A 92 -8.02 -0.51 8.85
N ALA A 93 -6.79 0.00 8.88
CA ALA A 93 -6.54 1.40 9.19
C ALA A 93 -7.15 2.35 8.15
N ALA A 94 -7.08 1.99 6.86
CA ALA A 94 -7.75 2.74 5.79
C ALA A 94 -9.29 2.66 5.89
N ILE A 95 -9.85 1.54 6.34
CA ILE A 95 -11.29 1.41 6.62
C ILE A 95 -11.70 2.38 7.73
N PHE A 96 -10.93 2.48 8.82
CA PHE A 96 -11.22 3.46 9.88
C PHE A 96 -11.06 4.91 9.40
N HIS A 97 -10.07 5.20 8.53
CA HIS A 97 -9.94 6.52 7.88
C HIS A 97 -11.20 6.86 7.07
N MET A 98 -11.64 5.95 6.20
CA MET A 98 -12.85 6.14 5.40
C MET A 98 -14.13 6.19 6.26
N LEU A 99 -14.19 5.45 7.37
CA LEU A 99 -15.32 5.50 8.30
C LEU A 99 -15.39 6.86 8.99
N ARG A 100 -14.26 7.38 9.49
CA ARG A 100 -14.15 8.74 10.05
C ARG A 100 -14.57 9.78 9.03
N ASP A 101 -14.16 9.61 7.79
CA ASP A 101 -14.54 10.48 6.69
C ASP A 101 -16.05 10.44 6.37
N GLN A 102 -16.64 9.25 6.46
CA GLN A 102 -18.06 8.99 6.18
C GLN A 102 -18.97 9.55 7.27
N VAL A 103 -18.61 9.41 8.56
CA VAL A 103 -19.45 9.84 9.70
C VAL A 103 -19.07 11.21 10.27
N GLY A 104 -17.86 11.70 9.98
CA GLY A 104 -17.30 12.92 10.58
C GLY A 104 -16.62 12.66 11.93
N THR A 105 -15.60 13.46 12.25
CA THR A 105 -14.74 13.28 13.43
C THR A 105 -15.51 13.23 14.75
N ASN A 106 -16.47 14.15 14.96
CA ASN A 106 -17.23 14.19 16.21
C ASN A 106 -18.01 12.90 16.47
N ILE A 107 -18.67 12.35 15.44
CA ILE A 107 -19.42 11.09 15.57
C ILE A 107 -18.46 9.92 15.75
N PHE A 108 -17.32 9.92 15.05
CA PHE A 108 -16.29 8.90 15.19
C PHE A 108 -15.75 8.82 16.63
N ASP A 109 -15.43 9.97 17.23
CA ASP A 109 -14.94 10.02 18.62
C ASP A 109 -16.01 9.60 19.63
N GLN A 110 -17.26 10.04 19.42
CA GLN A 110 -18.39 9.61 20.25
C GLN A 110 -18.63 8.10 20.17
N ALA A 111 -18.54 7.51 18.98
CA ALA A 111 -18.72 6.08 18.78
C ALA A 111 -17.67 5.26 19.53
N PHE A 112 -16.39 5.67 19.51
CA PHE A 112 -15.35 4.95 20.25
C PHE A 112 -15.44 5.16 21.77
N ARG A 113 -15.86 6.34 22.24
CA ARG A 113 -16.19 6.53 23.66
C ARG A 113 -17.32 5.61 24.10
N LEU A 114 -18.37 5.49 23.30
CA LEU A 114 -19.49 4.59 23.56
C LEU A 114 -19.06 3.12 23.56
N PHE A 115 -18.25 2.72 22.58
CA PHE A 115 -17.69 1.38 22.47
C PHE A 115 -16.85 1.02 23.70
N TRP A 116 -15.93 1.91 24.11
CA TRP A 116 -15.15 1.74 25.34
C TRP A 116 -16.05 1.57 26.56
N MET A 117 -17.03 2.46 26.76
CA MET A 117 -17.90 2.41 27.94
C MET A 117 -18.69 1.12 28.05
N ARG A 118 -19.10 0.53 26.92
CA ARG A 118 -19.89 -0.71 26.88
C ARG A 118 -19.04 -1.98 27.00
N HIS A 119 -17.81 -1.96 26.50
CA HIS A 119 -17.00 -3.16 26.32
C HIS A 119 -15.68 -3.17 27.09
N LYS A 120 -15.35 -2.13 27.87
CA LYS A 120 -14.16 -2.14 28.73
C LYS A 120 -14.14 -3.40 29.60
N PHE A 121 -13.00 -4.08 29.61
CA PHE A 121 -12.72 -5.33 30.30
C PHE A 121 -13.56 -6.53 29.84
N ARG A 122 -14.06 -6.49 28.59
CA ARG A 122 -14.79 -7.58 27.94
C ARG A 122 -14.25 -7.80 26.54
N ALA A 123 -14.55 -8.98 25.98
CA ALA A 123 -14.30 -9.25 24.58
C ALA A 123 -15.35 -8.54 23.70
N ALA A 124 -14.93 -8.06 22.53
CA ALA A 124 -15.79 -7.44 21.55
C ALA A 124 -15.40 -7.83 20.12
N ARG A 125 -16.40 -7.83 19.23
CA ARG A 125 -16.29 -8.16 17.80
C ARG A 125 -16.59 -6.92 16.95
N TRP A 126 -16.34 -7.04 15.64
CA TRP A 126 -16.65 -5.98 14.68
C TRP A 126 -18.10 -5.47 14.72
N SER A 127 -19.08 -6.35 14.99
CA SER A 127 -20.49 -5.94 15.08
C SER A 127 -20.77 -5.02 16.27
N ASP A 128 -19.97 -5.10 17.34
CA ASP A 128 -20.10 -4.21 18.50
C ASP A 128 -19.58 -2.80 18.16
N ILE A 129 -18.50 -2.72 17.38
CA ILE A 129 -18.00 -1.47 16.81
C ILE A 129 -19.07 -0.87 15.89
N GLN A 130 -19.61 -1.67 14.96
CA GLN A 130 -20.70 -1.23 14.07
C GLN A 130 -21.88 -0.66 14.87
N ALA A 131 -22.37 -1.39 15.88
CA ALA A 131 -23.50 -0.95 16.69
C ALA A 131 -23.22 0.37 17.43
N ALA A 132 -21.99 0.59 17.90
CA ALA A 132 -21.60 1.87 18.50
C ALA A 132 -21.61 3.01 17.48
N PHE A 133 -21.09 2.77 16.27
CA PHE A 133 -21.09 3.75 15.19
C PHE A 133 -22.49 4.09 14.68
N GLU A 134 -23.35 3.10 14.48
CA GLU A 134 -24.75 3.32 14.05
C GLU A 134 -25.54 4.06 15.12
N LYS A 135 -25.34 3.73 16.40
CA LYS A 135 -25.99 4.43 17.51
C LYS A 135 -25.56 5.90 17.58
N SER A 136 -24.27 6.19 17.42
CA SER A 136 -23.76 7.57 17.45
C SER A 136 -24.09 8.36 16.19
N ALA A 137 -24.14 7.72 15.02
CA ALA A 137 -24.44 8.38 13.75
C ALA A 137 -25.95 8.55 13.48
N GLY A 138 -26.80 7.81 14.18
CA GLY A 138 -28.25 7.82 13.98
C GLY A 138 -28.69 7.29 12.61
N ARG A 139 -27.89 6.44 11.97
CA ARG A 139 -28.17 5.87 10.64
C ARG A 139 -27.54 4.49 10.46
N ASP A 140 -28.12 3.70 9.56
CA ASP A 140 -27.57 2.41 9.17
C ASP A 140 -26.21 2.55 8.47
N LEU A 141 -25.25 1.72 8.90
CA LEU A 141 -23.91 1.60 8.32
C LEU A 141 -23.62 0.15 7.90
N THR A 142 -24.60 -0.75 7.93
CA THR A 142 -24.48 -2.15 7.53
C THR A 142 -23.78 -2.29 6.19
N TRP A 143 -24.17 -1.50 5.18
CA TRP A 143 -23.54 -1.52 3.86
C TRP A 143 -22.02 -1.28 3.92
N PHE A 144 -21.55 -0.41 4.82
CA PHE A 144 -20.14 -0.04 4.92
C PHE A 144 -19.35 -1.18 5.56
N PHE A 145 -19.84 -1.70 6.68
CA PHE A 145 -19.20 -2.80 7.39
C PHE A 145 -19.22 -4.08 6.56
N ASP A 146 -20.34 -4.43 5.93
CA ASP A 146 -20.41 -5.60 5.05
C ASP A 146 -19.44 -5.50 3.88
N GLN A 147 -19.45 -4.36 3.18
CA GLN A 147 -18.59 -4.15 2.02
C GLN A 147 -17.10 -4.28 2.39
N TRP A 148 -16.67 -3.63 3.46
CA TRP A 148 -15.25 -3.53 3.78
C TRP A 148 -14.73 -4.68 4.63
N LEU A 149 -15.58 -5.33 5.42
CA LEU A 149 -15.17 -6.43 6.28
C LEU A 149 -15.29 -7.80 5.61
N GLN A 150 -16.32 -8.01 4.79
CA GLN A 150 -16.64 -9.33 4.24
C GLN A 150 -16.08 -9.57 2.84
N ARG A 151 -15.75 -8.51 2.08
CA ARG A 151 -15.22 -8.64 0.72
C ARG A 151 -13.68 -8.60 0.71
N PRO A 152 -13.01 -9.58 0.05
CA PRO A 152 -11.63 -9.42 -0.36
C PRO A 152 -11.56 -8.39 -1.51
N GLY A 153 -10.38 -7.89 -1.80
CA GLY A 153 -10.16 -6.92 -2.87
C GLY A 153 -10.29 -5.47 -2.42
N ALA A 154 -10.18 -4.59 -3.41
CA ALA A 154 -10.43 -3.16 -3.34
C ALA A 154 -10.83 -2.68 -4.75
N PRO A 155 -11.57 -1.57 -4.88
CA PRO A 155 -11.90 -1.01 -6.18
C PRO A 155 -10.65 -0.64 -6.97
N LYS A 156 -10.70 -0.79 -8.29
CA LYS A 156 -9.73 -0.19 -9.21
C LYS A 156 -10.45 0.90 -9.97
N LEU A 157 -9.99 2.13 -9.83
CA LEU A 157 -10.60 3.30 -10.46
C LEU A 157 -9.89 3.64 -11.77
N ALA A 158 -10.64 4.15 -12.74
CA ALA A 158 -10.09 4.76 -13.94
C ALA A 158 -10.73 6.13 -14.20
N LEU A 159 -9.91 7.03 -14.73
CA LEU A 159 -10.35 8.33 -15.23
C LEU A 159 -10.44 8.25 -16.75
N GLY A 160 -11.67 8.21 -17.26
CA GLY A 160 -11.97 8.19 -18.68
C GLY A 160 -11.72 9.54 -19.34
N GLU A 161 -12.28 9.76 -20.53
CA GLU A 161 -12.19 11.04 -21.24
C GLU A 161 -12.73 12.21 -20.40
N SER A 162 -12.17 13.39 -20.65
CA SER A 162 -12.56 14.63 -20.04
C SER A 162 -12.63 15.72 -21.10
N HIS A 163 -13.67 16.55 -21.05
CA HIS A 163 -13.91 17.61 -21.99
C HIS A 163 -14.24 18.91 -21.24
N LEU A 164 -13.61 20.00 -21.67
CA LEU A 164 -13.84 21.34 -21.11
C LEU A 164 -14.46 22.22 -22.19
N ALA A 165 -15.68 22.70 -21.96
CA ALA A 165 -16.39 23.61 -22.84
C ALA A 165 -16.77 24.91 -22.14
N LYS A 166 -17.01 25.97 -22.92
CA LYS A 166 -17.68 27.18 -22.41
C LYS A 166 -19.17 27.08 -22.74
N LYS A 167 -20.04 27.15 -21.73
CA LYS A 167 -21.50 27.19 -21.88
C LYS A 167 -22.09 28.27 -20.98
N ASN A 168 -22.96 29.12 -21.53
CA ASN A 168 -23.62 30.21 -20.80
C ASN A 168 -22.63 31.10 -20.00
N GLY A 169 -21.49 31.42 -20.60
CA GLY A 169 -20.44 32.23 -19.95
C GLY A 169 -19.56 31.49 -18.94
N GLN A 170 -19.89 30.25 -18.55
CA GLN A 170 -19.15 29.46 -17.57
C GLN A 170 -18.35 28.31 -18.22
N HIS A 171 -17.35 27.82 -17.50
CA HIS A 171 -16.55 26.66 -17.88
C HIS A 171 -17.21 25.38 -17.38
N GLN A 172 -17.69 24.53 -18.28
CA GLN A 172 -18.26 23.22 -17.98
C GLN A 172 -17.23 22.12 -18.23
N LEU A 173 -16.84 21.43 -17.16
CA LEU A 173 -15.97 20.25 -17.20
C LEU A 173 -16.83 18.99 -17.11
N THR A 174 -16.79 18.16 -18.15
CA THR A 174 -17.39 16.82 -18.18
C THR A 174 -16.30 15.77 -18.16
N PHE A 175 -16.44 14.73 -17.33
CA PHE A 175 -15.50 13.61 -17.29
C PHE A 175 -16.18 12.32 -16.84
N LYS A 176 -15.59 11.18 -17.18
CA LYS A 176 -16.07 9.86 -16.74
C LYS A 176 -15.16 9.26 -15.69
N VAL A 177 -15.74 8.76 -14.60
CA VAL A 177 -15.05 7.91 -13.62
C VAL A 177 -15.64 6.51 -13.73
N SER A 178 -14.79 5.51 -13.80
CA SER A 178 -15.21 4.11 -13.81
C SER A 178 -14.48 3.28 -12.77
N GLN A 179 -15.03 2.11 -12.46
CA GLN A 179 -14.39 1.09 -11.65
C GLN A 179 -14.58 -0.31 -12.23
N GLU A 180 -13.56 -1.16 -12.10
CA GLU A 180 -13.67 -2.58 -12.44
C GLU A 180 -14.54 -3.33 -11.42
N GLN A 181 -15.15 -4.44 -11.87
CA GLN A 181 -15.83 -5.37 -10.97
C GLN A 181 -14.83 -6.05 -10.01
N PRO A 182 -15.22 -6.34 -8.75
CA PRO A 182 -16.54 -6.07 -8.19
C PRO A 182 -16.70 -4.59 -7.79
N VAL A 183 -17.83 -3.97 -8.13
CA VAL A 183 -18.13 -2.56 -7.84
C VAL A 183 -18.23 -2.31 -6.32
N TYR A 184 -17.73 -1.15 -5.87
CA TYR A 184 -17.81 -0.65 -4.50
C TYR A 184 -18.64 0.63 -4.45
N ARG A 185 -19.39 0.80 -3.36
CA ARG A 185 -19.99 2.08 -2.97
C ARG A 185 -18.90 2.95 -2.34
N LEU A 186 -18.64 4.10 -2.97
CA LEU A 186 -17.54 5.01 -2.64
C LEU A 186 -18.00 6.47 -2.55
N THR A 187 -17.27 7.26 -1.76
CA THR A 187 -17.36 8.72 -1.74
C THR A 187 -15.99 9.29 -2.14
N ILE A 188 -15.81 9.54 -3.43
CA ILE A 188 -14.49 9.83 -4.01
C ILE A 188 -14.19 11.33 -3.93
N PRO A 189 -13.06 11.77 -3.33
CA PRO A 189 -12.61 13.15 -3.47
C PRO A 189 -12.22 13.44 -4.91
N VAL A 190 -12.86 14.43 -5.53
CA VAL A 190 -12.54 14.97 -6.84
C VAL A 190 -11.99 16.37 -6.62
N VAL A 191 -10.72 16.57 -6.96
CA VAL A 191 -10.02 17.83 -6.77
C VAL A 191 -9.82 18.50 -8.12
N ILE A 192 -10.31 19.72 -8.22
CA ILE A 192 -10.17 20.58 -9.39
C ILE A 192 -9.30 21.78 -9.01
N GLU A 193 -8.26 22.03 -9.79
CA GLU A 193 -7.45 23.24 -9.68
C GLU A 193 -7.92 24.24 -10.74
N THR A 194 -8.09 25.49 -10.34
CA THR A 194 -8.47 26.64 -11.18
C THR A 194 -7.51 27.80 -10.91
N GLY A 195 -7.64 28.89 -11.67
CA GLY A 195 -6.87 30.13 -11.41
C GLY A 195 -7.08 30.71 -10.01
N ASN A 196 -8.25 30.47 -9.40
CA ASN A 196 -8.59 30.98 -8.06
C ASN A 196 -8.29 29.99 -6.92
N GLY A 197 -7.66 28.85 -7.23
CA GLY A 197 -7.23 27.86 -6.23
C GLY A 197 -7.85 26.48 -6.43
N ARG A 198 -8.04 25.75 -5.33
CA ARG A 198 -8.41 24.33 -5.34
C ARG A 198 -9.84 24.13 -4.83
N VAL A 199 -10.67 23.47 -5.63
CA VAL A 199 -12.02 23.04 -5.28
C VAL A 199 -12.02 21.53 -5.05
N THR A 200 -12.59 21.05 -3.94
CA THR A 200 -12.75 19.62 -3.66
C THR A 200 -14.22 19.26 -3.60
N ASN A 201 -14.66 18.37 -4.48
CA ASN A 201 -16.01 17.80 -4.51
C ASN A 201 -15.98 16.35 -4.04
N ARG A 202 -17.05 15.89 -3.40
CA ARG A 202 -17.19 14.49 -2.98
C ARG A 202 -18.18 13.76 -3.86
N LEU A 203 -17.67 12.95 -4.77
CA LEU A 203 -18.47 12.16 -5.70
C LEU A 203 -18.97 10.88 -5.02
N LYS A 204 -20.27 10.82 -4.72
CA LYS A 204 -20.93 9.56 -4.38
C LYS A 204 -20.99 8.68 -5.63
N PHE A 205 -20.36 7.51 -5.58
CA PHE A 205 -20.24 6.59 -6.70
C PHE A 205 -20.62 5.17 -6.29
N ASN A 206 -21.62 4.60 -6.96
CA ASN A 206 -22.14 3.27 -6.70
C ASN A 206 -22.60 2.65 -8.03
N GLY A 207 -21.64 2.21 -8.83
CA GLY A 207 -21.84 1.70 -10.19
C GLY A 207 -20.52 1.52 -10.92
N GLU A 208 -20.55 0.94 -12.12
CA GLU A 208 -19.35 0.71 -12.94
C GLU A 208 -18.80 1.98 -13.56
N THR A 209 -19.67 2.86 -14.06
CA THR A 209 -19.28 4.12 -14.71
C THR A 209 -20.22 5.23 -14.28
N LYS A 210 -19.68 6.44 -14.09
CA LYS A 210 -20.45 7.66 -13.82
C LYS A 210 -19.84 8.82 -14.60
N GLU A 211 -20.69 9.47 -15.39
CA GLU A 211 -20.36 10.77 -15.96
C GLU A 211 -20.60 11.86 -14.92
N VAL A 212 -19.67 12.81 -14.85
CA VAL A 212 -19.70 13.92 -13.90
C VAL A 212 -19.57 15.21 -14.69
N ILE A 213 -20.48 16.15 -14.41
CA ILE A 213 -20.51 17.48 -15.01
C ILE A 213 -20.39 18.48 -13.89
N LEU A 214 -19.36 19.33 -13.95
CA LEU A 214 -19.11 20.40 -12.99
C LEU A 214 -18.96 21.72 -13.73
N THR A 215 -19.46 22.80 -13.15
CA THR A 215 -19.42 24.14 -13.75
C THR A 215 -18.62 25.09 -12.86
N PHE A 216 -17.80 25.92 -13.49
CA PHE A 216 -16.88 26.85 -12.84
C PHE A 216 -16.92 28.22 -13.52
N ASN A 217 -16.75 29.28 -12.73
CA ASN A 217 -16.56 30.62 -13.27
C ASN A 217 -15.16 30.79 -13.86
N GLU A 218 -14.15 30.23 -13.21
CA GLU A 218 -12.77 30.20 -13.70
C GLU A 218 -12.48 28.93 -14.50
N LYS A 219 -11.53 29.04 -15.45
CA LYS A 219 -11.08 27.89 -16.24
C LYS A 219 -10.38 26.85 -15.33
N PRO A 220 -10.87 25.59 -15.29
CA PRO A 220 -10.16 24.48 -14.67
C PRO A 220 -8.86 24.18 -15.42
N THR A 221 -7.77 23.98 -14.68
CA THR A 221 -6.44 23.66 -15.23
C THR A 221 -6.03 22.23 -14.94
N ARG A 222 -6.58 21.61 -13.88
CA ARG A 222 -6.25 20.24 -13.50
C ARG A 222 -7.42 19.52 -12.85
N LEU A 223 -7.63 18.27 -13.21
CA LEU A 223 -8.58 17.33 -12.61
C LEU A 223 -7.80 16.20 -11.94
N SER A 224 -8.08 15.92 -10.66
CA SER A 224 -7.47 14.80 -9.93
C SER A 224 -8.53 14.01 -9.16
N ILE A 225 -8.52 12.69 -9.31
CA ILE A 225 -9.37 11.75 -8.57
C ILE A 225 -8.56 11.17 -7.41
N ASP A 226 -9.05 11.35 -6.19
CA ASP A 226 -8.44 10.85 -4.95
C ASP A 226 -6.93 11.18 -4.82
N PRO A 227 -6.49 12.44 -5.02
CA PRO A 227 -5.06 12.77 -5.05
C PRO A 227 -4.34 12.58 -3.71
N ASN A 228 -5.11 12.46 -2.62
CA ASN A 228 -4.64 12.29 -1.26
C ASN A 228 -4.76 10.84 -0.76
N PHE A 229 -5.18 9.90 -1.60
CA PHE A 229 -5.33 8.49 -1.24
C PHE A 229 -6.26 8.28 -0.03
N ASP A 230 -7.38 8.99 0.00
CA ASP A 230 -8.40 8.88 1.05
C ASP A 230 -9.27 7.63 0.87
N ILE A 231 -9.32 7.07 -0.35
CA ILE A 231 -10.05 5.84 -0.64
C ILE A 231 -9.10 4.64 -0.55
N PHE A 232 -9.51 3.58 0.15
CA PHE A 232 -8.86 2.28 0.02
C PHE A 232 -9.17 1.64 -1.34
N ARG A 233 -8.24 1.79 -2.28
CA ARG A 233 -8.32 1.27 -3.64
C ARG A 233 -7.03 0.54 -4.02
N ARG A 234 -7.11 -0.31 -5.04
CA ARG A 234 -5.90 -0.89 -5.62
C ARG A 234 -5.25 0.15 -6.53
N LEU A 235 -3.99 0.49 -6.24
CA LEU A 235 -3.21 1.39 -7.08
C LEU A 235 -2.96 0.75 -8.45
N LEU A 236 -2.97 1.59 -9.48
CA LEU A 236 -2.52 1.17 -10.81
C LEU A 236 -0.98 1.03 -10.81
N PRO A 237 -0.40 0.16 -11.68
CA PRO A 237 1.05 -0.01 -11.75
C PRO A 237 1.84 1.29 -12.00
N SER A 238 1.23 2.28 -12.66
CA SER A 238 1.81 3.61 -12.89
C SER A 238 1.72 4.56 -11.68
N GLU A 239 0.90 4.25 -10.69
CA GLU A 239 0.73 5.06 -9.47
C GLU A 239 1.66 4.65 -8.33
N SER A 240 2.40 3.56 -8.47
CA SER A 240 3.36 3.13 -7.47
C SER A 240 4.59 2.52 -8.12
N PRO A 241 5.81 2.90 -7.69
CA PRO A 241 6.98 2.23 -8.17
C PRO A 241 6.99 0.84 -7.52
N PRO A 242 7.73 -0.11 -8.10
CA PRO A 242 7.89 -1.39 -7.46
C PRO A 242 8.57 -1.22 -6.09
N ILE A 243 8.21 -2.12 -5.18
CA ILE A 243 8.81 -2.29 -3.86
C ILE A 243 9.25 -3.74 -3.67
N LEU A 244 10.13 -3.99 -2.71
CA LEU A 244 10.63 -5.32 -2.36
C LEU A 244 9.47 -6.32 -2.17
N ARG A 245 8.35 -5.86 -1.60
CA ARG A 245 7.15 -6.68 -1.36
C ARG A 245 6.55 -7.29 -2.63
N ASP A 246 6.59 -6.57 -3.75
CA ASP A 246 6.02 -7.03 -5.02
C ASP A 246 6.61 -8.37 -5.47
N VAL A 247 7.89 -8.61 -5.15
CA VAL A 247 8.55 -9.90 -5.45
C VAL A 247 8.41 -10.85 -4.26
N THR A 248 8.58 -10.39 -3.03
CA THR A 248 8.59 -11.30 -1.86
C THR A 248 7.24 -11.94 -1.52
N LEU A 249 6.11 -11.35 -1.95
CA LEU A 249 4.79 -11.93 -1.76
C LEU A 249 4.28 -12.73 -2.95
N ALA A 250 4.86 -12.54 -4.14
CA ALA A 250 4.43 -13.20 -5.37
C ALA A 250 4.58 -14.72 -5.25
N ALA A 251 3.49 -15.44 -5.48
CA ALA A 251 3.45 -16.89 -5.31
C ALA A 251 4.26 -17.62 -6.40
N ASP A 252 4.35 -17.02 -7.59
CA ASP A 252 5.08 -17.53 -8.75
C ASP A 252 6.48 -16.91 -8.89
N ALA A 253 6.98 -16.22 -7.86
CA ALA A 253 8.29 -15.61 -7.92
C ALA A 253 9.39 -16.65 -8.21
N VAL A 254 10.37 -16.26 -9.02
CA VAL A 254 11.55 -17.08 -9.34
C VAL A 254 12.81 -16.44 -8.78
N THR A 255 13.81 -17.26 -8.45
CA THR A 255 15.12 -16.81 -7.96
C THR A 255 16.21 -17.13 -8.98
N LEU A 256 17.00 -16.14 -9.36
CA LEU A 256 18.27 -16.31 -10.06
C LEU A 256 19.43 -16.06 -9.08
N ILE A 257 20.28 -17.07 -8.92
CA ILE A 257 21.46 -16.99 -8.04
C ILE A 257 22.67 -16.58 -8.88
N ALA A 258 23.26 -15.44 -8.53
CA ALA A 258 24.40 -14.82 -9.20
C ALA A 258 25.67 -15.00 -8.35
N ALA A 259 26.18 -16.22 -8.24
CA ALA A 259 27.32 -16.56 -7.39
C ALA A 259 28.55 -16.97 -8.20
N GLU A 260 29.73 -16.65 -7.69
CA GLU A 260 31.05 -17.03 -8.21
C GLU A 260 31.71 -18.18 -7.45
N ASP A 261 31.27 -18.41 -6.21
CA ASP A 261 31.78 -19.44 -5.32
C ASP A 261 30.65 -20.07 -4.47
N GLU A 262 30.98 -21.17 -3.79
CA GLU A 262 30.04 -21.92 -2.96
C GLU A 262 29.52 -21.10 -1.77
N ALA A 263 30.37 -20.25 -1.16
CA ALA A 263 30.00 -19.46 0.00
C ALA A 263 28.92 -18.42 -0.33
N MET A 264 29.06 -17.74 -1.48
CA MET A 264 28.09 -16.80 -2.02
C MET A 264 26.80 -17.52 -2.41
N GLN A 265 26.89 -18.70 -3.05
CA GLN A 265 25.73 -19.50 -3.41
C GLN A 265 24.90 -19.90 -2.18
N LEU A 266 25.56 -20.41 -1.13
CA LEU A 266 24.88 -20.80 0.13
C LEU A 266 24.21 -19.59 0.79
N ALA A 267 24.90 -18.45 0.87
CA ALA A 267 24.34 -17.21 1.42
C ALA A 267 23.12 -16.71 0.63
N ALA A 268 23.18 -16.78 -0.70
CA ALA A 268 22.10 -16.38 -1.60
C ALA A 268 20.87 -17.28 -1.47
N VAL A 269 21.07 -18.60 -1.38
CA VAL A 269 19.99 -19.58 -1.15
C VAL A 269 19.32 -19.37 0.21
N GLU A 270 20.11 -19.13 1.25
CA GLU A 270 19.58 -18.92 2.60
C GLU A 270 18.75 -17.63 2.66
N LEU A 271 19.27 -16.52 2.12
CA LEU A 271 18.57 -15.25 2.10
C LEU A 271 17.33 -15.28 1.20
N SER A 272 17.37 -15.95 0.04
CA SER A 272 16.19 -16.07 -0.83
C SER A 272 15.04 -16.82 -0.13
N LYS A 273 15.34 -17.94 0.55
CA LYS A 273 14.37 -18.69 1.37
C LYS A 273 13.77 -17.86 2.50
N ARG A 274 14.52 -16.89 3.03
CA ARG A 274 14.06 -15.98 4.09
C ARG A 274 13.19 -14.83 3.57
N LEU A 275 13.47 -14.36 2.36
CA LEU A 275 12.74 -13.27 1.73
C LEU A 275 11.44 -13.74 1.11
N LEU A 276 11.50 -14.79 0.28
CA LEU A 276 10.34 -15.29 -0.46
C LEU A 276 9.44 -16.13 0.43
N ASP A 277 8.14 -16.00 0.21
CA ASP A 277 7.17 -16.91 0.81
C ASP A 277 7.33 -18.33 0.23
N VAL A 278 6.91 -19.35 0.98
CA VAL A 278 7.22 -20.78 0.75
C VAL A 278 6.80 -21.27 -0.64
N ARG A 279 5.80 -20.63 -1.26
CA ARG A 279 5.26 -21.01 -2.58
C ARG A 279 6.12 -20.58 -3.78
N GLY A 280 7.04 -19.61 -3.62
CA GLY A 280 7.86 -19.04 -4.71
C GLY A 280 9.31 -19.54 -4.80
N ARG A 281 9.59 -20.79 -4.40
CA ARG A 281 10.97 -21.32 -4.31
C ARG A 281 11.51 -21.93 -5.62
N ARG A 282 11.16 -21.37 -6.77
CA ARG A 282 11.69 -21.86 -8.05
C ARG A 282 13.02 -21.17 -8.36
N THR A 283 14.09 -21.94 -8.53
CA THR A 283 15.38 -21.40 -8.99
C THR A 283 15.48 -21.55 -10.50
N VAL A 284 15.73 -20.44 -11.19
CA VAL A 284 15.99 -20.41 -12.63
C VAL A 284 17.49 -20.27 -12.88
N ARG A 285 17.98 -20.93 -13.93
CA ARG A 285 19.41 -20.89 -14.34
C ARG A 285 19.65 -19.96 -15.53
N ASP A 286 18.60 -19.66 -16.29
CA ASP A 286 18.67 -18.86 -17.50
C ASP A 286 18.17 -17.43 -17.25
N ALA A 287 18.99 -16.46 -17.62
CA ALA A 287 18.70 -15.04 -17.58
C ALA A 287 17.56 -14.65 -18.54
N GLY A 288 17.30 -15.44 -19.59
CA GLY A 288 16.20 -15.24 -20.53
C GLY A 288 14.79 -15.42 -19.94
N GLN A 289 14.67 -16.04 -18.76
CA GLN A 289 13.39 -16.20 -18.06
C GLN A 289 13.04 -15.00 -17.15
N ILE A 290 13.91 -14.00 -17.08
CA ILE A 290 13.69 -12.80 -16.27
C ILE A 290 12.69 -11.88 -16.96
N GLY A 291 11.69 -11.42 -16.21
CA GLY A 291 10.64 -10.54 -16.70
C GLY A 291 9.34 -11.26 -17.06
N ALA A 292 9.38 -12.58 -17.25
CA ALA A 292 8.18 -13.43 -17.39
C ALA A 292 7.45 -13.68 -16.07
N HIS A 293 8.18 -13.64 -14.95
CA HIS A 293 7.67 -13.77 -13.60
C HIS A 293 8.29 -12.70 -12.68
N PRO A 294 7.67 -12.38 -11.54
CA PRO A 294 8.33 -11.65 -10.48
C PRO A 294 9.66 -12.33 -10.13
N THR A 295 10.77 -11.60 -10.15
CA THR A 295 12.11 -12.23 -10.10
C THR A 295 12.95 -11.67 -8.96
N LEU A 296 13.57 -12.54 -8.16
CA LEU A 296 14.66 -12.22 -7.24
C LEU A 296 16.00 -12.57 -7.88
N ILE A 297 16.84 -11.58 -8.17
CA ILE A 297 18.24 -11.78 -8.56
C ILE A 297 19.10 -11.54 -7.32
N ILE A 298 19.88 -12.52 -6.90
CA ILE A 298 20.63 -12.45 -5.64
C ILE A 298 22.04 -13.02 -5.76
N GLY A 299 23.04 -12.30 -5.28
CA GLY A 299 24.42 -12.76 -5.30
C GLY A 299 25.45 -11.63 -5.24
N SER A 300 26.61 -11.83 -5.87
CA SER A 300 27.68 -10.85 -5.85
C SER A 300 27.41 -9.66 -6.76
N GLU A 301 27.95 -8.51 -6.38
CA GLU A 301 27.91 -7.30 -7.18
C GLU A 301 28.44 -7.53 -8.61
N ARG A 302 29.56 -8.25 -8.74
CA ARG A 302 30.20 -8.54 -10.02
C ARG A 302 29.29 -9.38 -10.92
N LYS A 303 28.75 -10.50 -10.41
CA LYS A 303 27.88 -11.38 -11.19
C LYS A 303 26.54 -10.73 -11.53
N ILE A 304 25.99 -9.93 -10.62
CA ILE A 304 24.79 -9.15 -10.91
C ILE A 304 25.07 -8.13 -12.01
N ALA A 305 26.20 -7.41 -11.96
CA ALA A 305 26.57 -6.46 -13.02
C ALA A 305 26.69 -7.15 -14.39
N GLU A 306 27.29 -8.34 -14.47
CA GLU A 306 27.34 -9.16 -15.70
C GLU A 306 25.94 -9.50 -16.23
N ILE A 307 25.02 -9.91 -15.34
CA ILE A 307 23.63 -10.26 -15.71
C ILE A 307 22.89 -9.02 -16.22
N LEU A 308 22.99 -7.90 -15.50
CA LEU A 308 22.33 -6.65 -15.87
C LEU A 308 22.87 -6.10 -17.19
N ALA A 309 24.18 -6.21 -17.45
CA ALA A 309 24.77 -5.82 -18.72
C ALA A 309 24.22 -6.65 -19.89
N ARG A 310 24.11 -7.99 -19.73
CA ARG A 310 23.54 -8.89 -20.75
C ARG A 310 22.08 -8.56 -21.08
N MET A 311 21.32 -8.10 -20.08
CA MET A 311 19.92 -7.67 -20.27
C MET A 311 19.79 -6.29 -20.90
N LYS A 312 20.90 -5.60 -21.20
CA LYS A 312 20.91 -4.18 -21.61
C LYS A 312 20.24 -3.30 -20.55
N TRP A 313 20.45 -3.64 -19.29
CA TRP A 313 19.84 -3.03 -18.11
C TRP A 313 20.84 -2.19 -17.30
N ALA A 314 21.92 -1.74 -17.95
CA ALA A 314 23.11 -1.15 -17.34
C ALA A 314 23.01 0.34 -16.97
N ASP A 315 21.86 1.01 -17.21
CA ASP A 315 21.72 2.43 -16.92
C ASP A 315 21.89 2.76 -15.43
N GLN A 316 22.65 3.83 -15.16
CA GLN A 316 23.03 4.31 -13.82
C GLN A 316 21.84 4.66 -12.91
N ASN A 317 20.64 4.88 -13.46
CA ASN A 317 19.42 5.16 -12.69
C ASN A 317 18.76 3.92 -12.08
N SER A 318 19.47 2.78 -12.06
CA SER A 318 18.93 1.49 -11.64
C SER A 318 19.56 0.91 -10.38
N ARG A 319 20.50 1.59 -9.71
CA ARG A 319 21.08 1.16 -8.42
C ARG A 319 21.18 2.36 -7.46
N PRO A 320 20.95 2.19 -6.15
CA PRO A 320 21.21 3.26 -5.19
C PRO A 320 22.68 3.72 -5.26
N PRO A 321 22.95 5.03 -5.38
CA PRO A 321 24.31 5.54 -5.60
C PRO A 321 25.19 5.43 -4.35
N THR A 322 24.59 5.30 -3.17
CA THR A 322 25.33 5.26 -1.90
C THR A 322 26.21 4.02 -1.80
N ALA A 323 27.48 4.24 -1.44
CA ALA A 323 28.42 3.18 -1.17
C ALA A 323 28.01 2.37 0.09
N GLY A 324 28.02 1.05 -0.03
CA GLY A 324 27.66 0.11 1.02
C GLY A 324 28.48 -1.18 0.93
N SER A 325 28.13 -2.16 1.76
CA SER A 325 28.59 -3.55 1.64
C SER A 325 27.56 -4.44 0.95
N ALA A 326 26.29 -4.02 0.94
CA ALA A 326 25.21 -4.70 0.20
C ALA A 326 24.05 -3.75 -0.13
N TRP A 327 23.27 -4.10 -1.14
CA TRP A 327 22.18 -3.30 -1.70
C TRP A 327 21.00 -4.22 -2.02
N ALA A 328 19.78 -3.72 -1.80
CA ALA A 328 18.57 -4.34 -2.30
C ALA A 328 17.73 -3.28 -2.99
N TRP A 329 17.27 -3.53 -4.22
CA TRP A 329 16.44 -2.57 -4.94
C TRP A 329 15.53 -3.24 -5.96
N THR A 330 14.44 -2.56 -6.30
CA THR A 330 13.47 -3.03 -7.28
C THR A 330 13.49 -2.24 -8.57
N ARG A 331 13.08 -2.91 -9.65
CA ARG A 331 12.77 -2.32 -10.95
C ARG A 331 11.55 -2.99 -11.56
N ARG A 332 10.90 -2.29 -12.50
CA ARG A 332 9.83 -2.81 -13.37
C ARG A 332 10.08 -2.28 -14.78
N GLN A 333 10.16 -3.16 -15.78
CA GLN A 333 10.18 -2.74 -17.19
C GLN A 333 8.75 -2.39 -17.63
N ALA A 334 8.58 -1.54 -18.65
CA ALA A 334 7.28 -1.28 -19.24
C ALA A 334 6.58 -2.61 -19.62
N GLY A 335 5.40 -2.87 -19.07
CA GLY A 335 4.65 -4.11 -19.26
C GLY A 335 5.21 -5.36 -18.57
N GLY A 336 6.35 -5.27 -17.87
CA GLY A 336 7.03 -6.41 -17.26
C GLY A 336 6.71 -6.63 -15.77
N HIS A 337 7.00 -7.84 -15.30
CA HIS A 337 6.93 -8.20 -13.88
C HIS A 337 8.01 -7.47 -13.05
N PRO A 338 7.77 -7.26 -11.74
CA PRO A 338 8.74 -6.62 -10.86
C PRO A 338 9.98 -7.51 -10.65
N VAL A 339 11.15 -6.89 -10.61
CA VAL A 339 12.43 -7.55 -10.31
C VAL A 339 13.02 -6.94 -9.05
N LEU A 340 13.39 -7.79 -8.09
CA LEU A 340 14.13 -7.43 -6.89
C LEU A 340 15.56 -7.93 -7.06
N ILE A 341 16.52 -7.01 -6.94
CA ILE A 341 17.94 -7.31 -7.04
C ILE A 341 18.55 -7.14 -5.65
N VAL A 342 19.30 -8.14 -5.19
CA VAL A 342 20.04 -8.12 -3.92
C VAL A 342 21.51 -8.42 -4.21
N ALA A 343 22.34 -7.39 -4.15
CA ALA A 343 23.77 -7.48 -4.43
C ALA A 343 24.60 -7.27 -3.16
N ALA A 344 25.69 -8.01 -3.03
CA ALA A 344 26.66 -7.84 -1.94
C ALA A 344 28.10 -7.88 -2.46
N LYS A 345 29.01 -7.26 -1.71
CA LYS A 345 30.45 -7.32 -2.02
C LYS A 345 31.05 -8.71 -1.82
N ASP A 346 30.54 -9.45 -0.83
CA ASP A 346 31.02 -10.76 -0.42
C ASP A 346 29.90 -11.55 0.29
N ALA A 347 30.13 -12.84 0.52
CA ALA A 347 29.15 -13.75 1.14
C ALA A 347 28.81 -13.34 2.59
N ALA A 348 29.77 -12.77 3.33
CA ALA A 348 29.55 -12.31 4.70
C ALA A 348 28.58 -11.12 4.75
N SER A 349 28.73 -10.18 3.81
CA SER A 349 27.85 -9.04 3.62
C SER A 349 26.44 -9.46 3.22
N LEU A 350 26.31 -10.50 2.38
CA LEU A 350 25.00 -11.06 2.03
C LEU A 350 24.34 -11.74 3.24
N LYS A 351 25.07 -12.58 3.98
CA LYS A 351 24.60 -13.20 5.23
C LYS A 351 24.19 -12.18 6.29
N ALA A 352 24.86 -11.03 6.35
CA ALA A 352 24.50 -9.95 7.26
C ALA A 352 23.06 -9.44 7.04
N LEU A 353 22.48 -9.64 5.85
CA LEU A 353 21.12 -9.19 5.50
C LEU A 353 19.99 -10.11 5.97
N LEU A 354 20.27 -11.35 6.40
CA LEU A 354 19.27 -12.36 6.79
C LEU A 354 18.22 -11.86 7.78
N ARG A 355 18.65 -11.05 8.75
CA ARG A 355 17.78 -10.45 9.75
C ARG A 355 17.23 -9.09 9.34
N PRO A 356 18.03 -8.10 8.90
CA PRO A 356 17.51 -6.75 8.68
C PRO A 356 16.70 -6.57 7.40
N LEU A 357 17.06 -7.20 6.28
CA LEU A 357 16.42 -6.93 4.97
C LEU A 357 14.90 -7.24 4.96
N PRO A 358 14.40 -8.33 5.57
CA PRO A 358 12.96 -8.59 5.65
C PRO A 358 12.11 -7.47 6.27
N HIS A 359 12.70 -6.55 7.05
CA HIS A 359 11.98 -5.42 7.65
C HIS A 359 11.73 -4.26 6.67
N TYR A 360 12.31 -4.30 5.46
CA TYR A 360 12.24 -3.21 4.48
C TYR A 360 11.40 -3.55 3.24
N ARG A 361 10.50 -4.55 3.33
CA ARG A 361 9.65 -4.97 2.20
C ARG A 361 8.81 -3.84 1.59
N SER A 362 8.40 -2.85 2.38
CA SER A 362 7.66 -1.67 1.87
C SER A 362 8.55 -0.64 1.16
N ARG A 363 9.83 -0.91 0.91
CA ARG A 363 10.77 0.02 0.26
C ARG A 363 11.05 -0.39 -1.17
N SER A 364 11.38 0.57 -2.03
CA SER A 364 11.89 0.32 -3.38
C SER A 364 13.38 0.01 -3.37
N PHE A 365 14.11 0.59 -2.41
CA PHE A 365 15.53 0.30 -2.23
C PHE A 365 16.00 0.47 -0.79
N VAL A 366 17.12 -0.21 -0.49
CA VAL A 366 17.84 -0.15 0.78
C VAL A 366 19.32 -0.39 0.53
N VAL A 367 20.17 0.39 1.19
CA VAL A 367 21.64 0.24 1.20
C VAL A 367 22.10 -0.12 2.60
N PHE A 368 23.00 -1.10 2.70
CA PHE A 368 23.52 -1.61 3.96
C PHE A 368 25.03 -1.42 4.07
N LYS A 369 25.50 -1.11 5.29
CA LYS A 369 26.89 -1.29 5.74
C LYS A 369 26.89 -2.32 6.87
N GLY A 370 27.34 -3.53 6.57
CA GLY A 370 27.12 -4.71 7.41
C GLY A 370 25.63 -4.95 7.62
N ARG A 371 25.18 -4.94 8.89
CA ARG A 371 23.76 -5.11 9.27
C ARG A 371 22.94 -3.82 9.29
N ARG A 372 23.59 -2.66 9.19
CA ARG A 372 22.93 -1.35 9.37
C ARG A 372 22.45 -0.84 8.02
N ALA A 373 21.15 -0.55 7.90
CA ALA A 373 20.63 0.21 6.77
C ALA A 373 21.09 1.67 6.88
N ILE A 374 21.84 2.14 5.87
CA ILE A 374 22.39 3.49 5.81
C ILE A 374 21.60 4.40 4.87
N GLU A 375 20.89 3.82 3.90
CA GLU A 375 19.98 4.55 3.01
C GLU A 375 18.78 3.65 2.70
N ARG A 376 17.61 4.26 2.48
CA ARG A 376 16.38 3.56 2.08
C ARG A 376 15.38 4.55 1.51
N GLY A 377 14.56 4.10 0.58
CA GLY A 377 13.55 4.96 0.00
C GLY A 377 12.53 4.25 -0.86
N ILE A 378 11.68 5.06 -1.46
CA ILE A 378 10.73 4.70 -2.50
C ILE A 378 11.19 5.46 -3.74
N TRP A 379 11.17 4.81 -4.91
CA TRP A 379 11.50 5.52 -6.14
C TRP A 379 10.45 6.61 -6.43
N PRO A 380 10.81 7.69 -7.13
CA PRO A 380 9.83 8.66 -7.59
C PRO A 380 8.78 7.97 -8.48
N ASN A 381 7.53 8.41 -8.34
CA ASN A 381 6.45 7.98 -9.21
C ASN A 381 6.34 8.88 -10.44
N SER A 382 5.88 8.30 -11.56
CA SER A 382 5.33 9.09 -12.66
C SER A 382 3.98 9.70 -12.28
N GLN A 383 3.45 10.58 -13.13
CA GLN A 383 2.13 11.19 -12.92
C GLN A 383 1.04 10.12 -12.83
N SER A 384 0.13 10.24 -11.85
CA SER A 384 -1.00 9.32 -11.71
C SER A 384 -1.96 9.46 -12.91
N PRO A 385 -2.41 8.35 -13.52
CA PRO A 385 -3.42 8.37 -14.58
C PRO A 385 -4.81 8.84 -14.08
N LEU A 386 -5.00 8.93 -12.76
CA LEU A 386 -6.18 9.54 -12.14
C LEU A 386 -6.04 11.06 -12.02
N THR A 387 -5.01 11.64 -12.63
CA THR A 387 -4.80 13.08 -12.74
C THR A 387 -4.65 13.47 -14.19
N ARG A 388 -5.28 14.58 -14.59
CA ARG A 388 -5.19 15.11 -15.95
C ARG A 388 -4.98 16.62 -15.94
N SER A 389 -4.02 17.08 -16.74
CA SER A 389 -3.93 18.49 -17.13
C SER A 389 -5.06 18.81 -18.10
N LEU A 390 -5.79 19.89 -17.82
CA LEU A 390 -6.88 20.40 -18.66
C LEU A 390 -6.43 21.64 -19.45
N SER A 391 -5.18 22.04 -19.29
CA SER A 391 -4.50 23.02 -20.13
C SER A 391 -4.23 22.38 -21.49
N ASN A 392 -4.75 22.98 -22.57
CA ASN A 392 -4.41 22.63 -23.95
C ASN A 392 -2.93 22.84 -24.22
#